data_AF-A0A523NYD3-F1
#
_entry.id   AF-A0A523NYD3-F1
#
_cell.length_a   1.000
_cell.length_b   1.000
_cell.length_c   1.000
_cell.angle_alpha   90.00
_cell.angle_beta   90.00
_cell.angle_gamma   90.00
#
_symmetry.space_group_name_H-M   'P 1'
#
loop_
_entity.id
_entity.type
_entity.pdbx_description
1 polymer ?
#
loop_
_entity_poly.entity_id
_entity_poly.type
_entity_poly.pdbx_seq_one_letter_code
_entity_poly.pdbx_strand_id
1 'polypeptide(L)'
;MSNTIGANDPSGAPTDAVVANGSVATIDGIESVYYDGYWIRWYEVPTDEDAARRELIDGLTKRVFHQAEPGINTPGYKLNNAREAYDREEDPERKRVNAAMLAGALLNRGSDIFGMIFHMKQRGIEITENNELLLECESCFLEALDLGQQVLHYSGEEGLDELWGEPLKIFSTPIADYYKSRYIKIAQTMSAIDGIVAKLTQVLLTSPVYKDAEALLSLFAKASKHEIETMKTDPAIFAVWPEFVASGNKLWRFQASLVAAGAAEERLKEGNILIREGKKLMEWIAFARVPMPKTTASFLARCDAYLAKASPVIAA
;
A
#
# COMPACT_ATOMS: atom_id res chain seq x y z
N MET A 1 -67.04 -2.10 -24.63
CA MET A 1 -66.23 -2.45 -25.82
C MET A 1 -65.37 -1.27 -26.17
N SER A 2 -64.15 -1.56 -26.61
CA SER A 2 -63.11 -0.64 -27.13
C SER A 2 -62.10 -0.13 -26.09
N ASN A 3 -61.04 -0.95 -25.99
CA ASN A 3 -59.67 -0.62 -25.65
C ASN A 3 -59.19 0.69 -26.26
N THR A 4 -58.31 1.39 -25.54
CA THR A 4 -57.13 1.99 -26.17
C THR A 4 -55.95 1.92 -25.21
N ILE A 5 -54.93 1.22 -25.69
CA ILE A 5 -53.62 0.99 -25.09
C ILE A 5 -52.79 2.25 -25.29
N GLY A 6 -52.11 2.72 -24.24
CA GLY A 6 -51.24 3.90 -24.29
C GLY A 6 -49.99 3.71 -23.43
N ALA A 7 -48.93 3.27 -24.10
CA ALA A 7 -47.51 3.41 -23.76
C ALA A 7 -47.03 2.97 -22.37
N ASN A 8 -46.52 1.73 -22.32
CA ASN A 8 -45.37 1.40 -21.48
C ASN A 8 -44.20 2.32 -21.84
N ASP A 9 -43.73 3.10 -20.89
CA ASP A 9 -42.41 3.71 -20.90
C ASP A 9 -41.39 2.66 -20.40
N PRO A 10 -40.46 2.15 -21.24
CA PRO A 10 -39.51 1.13 -20.84
C PRO A 10 -38.11 1.74 -20.63
N SER A 11 -38.01 2.90 -19.98
CA SER A 11 -36.71 3.41 -19.51
C SER A 11 -36.67 3.59 -18.00
N GLY A 12 -37.00 2.51 -17.28
CA GLY A 12 -36.53 2.32 -15.91
C GLY A 12 -35.08 1.82 -15.93
N ALA A 13 -34.14 2.62 -16.44
CA ALA A 13 -32.74 2.40 -16.12
C ALA A 13 -32.63 2.52 -14.59
N PRO A 14 -32.07 1.55 -13.87
CA PRO A 14 -31.84 1.74 -12.45
C PRO A 14 -30.91 2.94 -12.32
N THR A 15 -31.43 4.02 -11.73
CA THR A 15 -30.59 5.08 -11.17
C THR A 15 -29.50 4.39 -10.38
N ASP A 16 -28.25 4.54 -10.81
CA ASP A 16 -27.06 4.04 -10.10
C ASP A 16 -27.17 4.50 -8.64
N ALA A 17 -27.65 3.60 -7.79
CA ALA A 17 -27.74 3.87 -6.37
C ALA A 17 -26.30 4.03 -5.89
N VAL A 18 -25.97 5.22 -5.37
CA VAL A 18 -24.66 5.49 -4.81
C VAL A 18 -24.41 4.46 -3.71
N VAL A 19 -23.51 3.50 -3.98
CA VAL A 19 -23.16 2.45 -3.03
C VAL A 19 -22.43 3.10 -1.86
N ALA A 20 -22.91 2.88 -0.63
CA ALA A 20 -22.29 3.46 0.55
C ALA A 20 -21.01 2.72 0.93
N ASN A 21 -19.99 3.44 1.41
CA ASN A 21 -18.79 2.81 1.99
C ASN A 21 -19.17 1.84 3.12
N GLY A 22 -18.58 0.65 3.12
CA GLY A 22 -18.90 -0.43 4.03
C GLY A 22 -20.02 -1.36 3.56
N SER A 23 -20.66 -1.10 2.40
CA SER A 23 -21.62 -2.03 1.81
C SER A 23 -20.93 -3.34 1.44
N VAL A 24 -21.54 -4.48 1.77
CA VAL A 24 -21.03 -5.82 1.44
C VAL A 24 -21.89 -6.45 0.36
N ALA A 25 -21.26 -7.05 -0.64
CA ALA A 25 -21.93 -7.78 -1.72
C ALA A 25 -21.03 -8.89 -2.27
N THR A 26 -21.63 -9.85 -2.96
CA THR A 26 -20.89 -10.86 -3.73
C THR A 26 -20.63 -10.34 -5.14
N ILE A 27 -19.35 -10.16 -5.48
CA ILE A 27 -18.90 -9.70 -6.81
C ILE A 27 -18.10 -10.84 -7.43
N ASP A 28 -18.52 -11.33 -8.60
CA ASP A 28 -17.88 -12.46 -9.30
C ASP A 28 -17.64 -13.69 -8.40
N GLY A 29 -18.56 -13.95 -7.48
CA GLY A 29 -18.48 -15.07 -6.52
C GLY A 29 -17.57 -14.82 -5.30
N ILE A 30 -17.07 -13.59 -5.11
CA ILE A 30 -16.21 -13.19 -3.98
C ILE A 30 -16.98 -12.21 -3.10
N GLU A 31 -17.10 -12.52 -1.80
CA GLU A 31 -17.59 -11.54 -0.83
C GLU A 31 -16.65 -10.34 -0.78
N SER A 32 -17.22 -9.16 -1.01
CA SER A 32 -16.48 -7.93 -1.19
C SER A 32 -17.15 -6.80 -0.41
N VAL A 33 -16.35 -5.84 0.05
CA VAL A 33 -16.78 -4.63 0.71
C VAL A 33 -16.43 -3.41 -0.13
N TYR A 34 -17.37 -2.47 -0.24
CA TYR A 34 -17.21 -1.28 -1.06
C TYR A 34 -16.55 -0.14 -0.28
N TYR A 35 -15.46 0.42 -0.81
CA TYR A 35 -14.87 1.68 -0.35
C TYR A 35 -14.36 2.51 -1.53
N ASP A 36 -14.74 3.78 -1.57
CA ASP A 36 -14.17 4.83 -2.43
C ASP A 36 -14.07 4.43 -3.93
N GLY A 37 -15.09 3.74 -4.44
CA GLY A 37 -15.15 3.30 -5.85
C GLY A 37 -14.70 1.85 -6.10
N TYR A 38 -14.22 1.15 -5.08
CA TYR A 38 -13.64 -0.19 -5.22
C TYR A 38 -14.41 -1.23 -4.42
N TRP A 39 -14.73 -2.36 -5.06
CA TRP A 39 -15.09 -3.59 -4.38
C TRP A 39 -13.82 -4.32 -4.00
N ILE A 40 -13.62 -4.49 -2.71
CA ILE A 40 -12.41 -5.07 -2.12
C ILE A 40 -12.79 -6.38 -1.45
N ARG A 41 -12.02 -7.44 -1.67
CA ARG A 41 -12.23 -8.73 -1.00
C ARG A 41 -12.42 -8.54 0.51
N TRP A 42 -13.56 -8.98 1.00
CA TRP A 42 -13.92 -8.86 2.41
C TRP A 42 -13.39 -10.09 3.19
N TYR A 43 -12.95 -9.81 4.41
CA TYR A 43 -12.53 -10.82 5.38
C TYR A 43 -13.28 -10.59 6.68
N GLU A 44 -13.61 -11.70 7.35
CA GLU A 44 -14.15 -11.68 8.69
C GLU A 44 -13.21 -10.91 9.63
N VAL A 45 -13.80 -10.02 10.41
CA VAL A 45 -13.08 -9.19 11.38
C VAL A 45 -12.92 -10.01 12.66
N PRO A 46 -11.70 -10.21 13.17
CA PRO A 46 -11.49 -10.88 14.44
C PRO A 46 -12.23 -10.19 15.60
N THR A 47 -12.63 -10.96 16.60
CA THR A 47 -13.19 -10.42 17.85
C THR A 47 -12.16 -9.55 18.57
N ASP A 48 -12.62 -8.60 19.38
CA ASP A 48 -11.78 -7.70 20.20
C ASP A 48 -11.16 -8.42 21.40
N GLU A 49 -10.49 -9.54 21.16
CA GLU A 49 -9.77 -10.35 22.15
C GLU A 49 -8.27 -10.04 22.14
N ASP A 50 -7.63 -10.15 23.30
CA ASP A 50 -6.18 -9.87 23.43
C ASP A 50 -5.32 -10.79 22.53
N ALA A 51 -5.78 -12.02 22.27
CA ALA A 51 -5.09 -12.96 21.38
C ALA A 51 -5.08 -12.45 19.93
N ALA A 52 -6.23 -12.04 19.41
CA ALA A 52 -6.35 -11.46 18.07
C ALA A 52 -5.54 -10.16 17.95
N ARG A 53 -5.59 -9.30 18.99
CA ARG A 53 -4.81 -8.06 19.05
C ARG A 53 -3.31 -8.34 18.99
N ARG A 54 -2.82 -9.34 19.73
CA ARG A 54 -1.42 -9.75 19.74
C ARG A 54 -0.97 -10.22 18.36
N GLU A 55 -1.74 -11.10 17.72
CA GLU A 55 -1.41 -11.61 16.39
C GLU A 55 -1.35 -10.49 15.33
N LEU A 56 -2.28 -9.53 15.41
CA LEU A 56 -2.29 -8.35 14.55
C LEU A 56 -1.07 -7.46 14.79
N ILE A 57 -0.74 -7.13 16.04
CA ILE A 57 0.46 -6.34 16.38
C ILE A 57 1.73 -7.04 15.85
N ASP A 58 1.89 -8.34 16.12
CA ASP A 58 3.05 -9.11 15.65
C ASP A 58 3.16 -9.10 14.11
N GLY A 59 2.03 -9.28 13.41
CA GLY A 59 1.97 -9.25 11.95
C GLY A 59 2.30 -7.88 11.37
N LEU A 60 1.79 -6.81 11.98
CA LEU A 60 1.99 -5.44 11.53
C LEU A 60 3.41 -4.95 11.81
N THR A 61 3.97 -5.27 12.98
CA THR A 61 5.38 -5.01 13.30
C THR A 61 6.31 -5.67 12.29
N LYS A 62 6.07 -6.93 11.94
CA LYS A 62 6.82 -7.60 10.85
C LYS A 62 6.64 -6.86 9.54
N ARG A 63 5.42 -6.47 9.17
CA ARG A 63 5.15 -5.74 7.92
C ARG A 63 5.93 -4.42 7.85
N VAL A 64 5.99 -3.63 8.92
CA VAL A 64 6.80 -2.40 8.99
C VAL A 64 8.24 -2.69 8.57
N PHE A 65 8.90 -3.67 9.20
CA PHE A 65 10.30 -3.98 8.91
C PHE A 65 10.54 -4.56 7.51
N HIS A 66 9.55 -5.25 6.91
CA HIS A 66 9.67 -5.74 5.54
C HIS A 66 9.58 -4.62 4.50
N GLN A 67 8.92 -3.51 4.83
CA GLN A 67 8.74 -2.38 3.90
C GLN A 67 9.76 -1.28 4.13
N ALA A 68 10.37 -1.21 5.31
CA ALA A 68 11.34 -0.19 5.65
C ALA A 68 12.76 -0.49 5.14
N GLU A 69 13.64 0.51 5.21
CA GLU A 69 15.05 0.37 4.91
C GLU A 69 15.72 -0.75 5.75
N PRO A 70 16.64 -1.54 5.15
CA PRO A 70 17.20 -2.71 5.82
C PRO A 70 18.08 -2.33 7.01
N GLY A 71 18.08 -3.20 8.03
CA GLY A 71 18.96 -3.07 9.20
C GLY A 71 18.35 -2.32 10.39
N ILE A 72 17.13 -1.81 10.28
CA ILE A 72 16.48 -1.06 11.38
C ILE A 72 15.73 -1.93 12.40
N ASN A 73 15.55 -3.22 12.13
CA ASN A 73 14.88 -4.18 13.03
C ASN A 73 15.77 -4.49 14.25
N THR A 74 15.91 -3.50 15.12
CA THR A 74 16.73 -3.54 16.33
C THR A 74 15.94 -4.23 17.45
N PRO A 75 16.51 -5.24 18.14
CA PRO A 75 15.81 -5.90 19.24
C PRO A 75 15.44 -4.96 20.38
N GLY A 76 14.27 -5.16 21.00
CA GLY A 76 13.76 -4.30 22.07
C GLY A 76 14.67 -4.22 23.31
N TYR A 77 15.42 -5.28 23.63
CA TYR A 77 16.38 -5.26 24.75
C TYR A 77 17.61 -4.35 24.49
N LYS A 78 17.84 -3.90 23.25
CA LYS A 78 18.91 -2.95 22.89
C LYS A 78 18.46 -1.49 22.87
N LEU A 79 17.25 -1.18 23.33
CA LEU A 79 16.67 0.18 23.30
C LEU A 79 17.61 1.25 23.85
N ASN A 80 18.23 1.03 25.01
CA ASN A 80 19.15 2.01 25.60
C ASN A 80 20.37 2.27 24.72
N ASN A 81 20.95 1.21 24.13
CA ASN A 81 22.08 1.37 23.22
C ASN A 81 21.70 2.14 21.95
N ALA A 82 20.49 1.90 21.43
CA ALA A 82 19.96 2.63 20.27
C ALA A 82 19.71 4.11 20.61
N ARG A 83 19.18 4.38 21.82
CA ARG A 83 18.97 5.74 22.35
C ARG A 83 20.27 6.51 22.46
N GLU A 84 21.26 5.93 23.14
CA GLU A 84 22.58 6.54 23.32
C GLU A 84 23.25 6.84 21.97
N ALA A 85 23.09 5.96 20.99
CA ALA A 85 23.60 6.16 19.64
C ALA A 85 22.90 7.32 18.92
N TYR A 86 21.58 7.44 19.05
CA TYR A 86 20.81 8.56 18.48
C TYR A 86 21.16 9.89 19.14
N ASP A 87 21.21 9.94 20.47
CA ASP A 87 21.42 11.17 21.23
C ASP A 87 22.80 11.78 20.96
N ARG A 88 23.85 10.94 20.90
CA ARG A 88 25.23 11.39 20.69
C ARG A 88 25.58 11.73 19.24
N GLU A 89 24.75 11.34 18.27
CA GLU A 89 25.03 11.58 16.87
C GLU A 89 24.72 13.03 16.50
N GLU A 90 25.67 13.67 15.81
CA GLU A 90 25.57 15.05 15.37
C GLU A 90 25.43 15.17 13.86
N ASP A 91 25.92 14.18 13.09
CA ASP A 91 25.73 14.14 11.66
C ASP A 91 24.24 13.89 11.33
N PRO A 92 23.56 14.79 10.59
CA PRO A 92 22.10 14.69 10.39
C PRO A 92 21.66 13.39 9.70
N GLU A 93 22.41 12.92 8.71
CA GLU A 93 22.06 11.71 7.96
C GLU A 93 22.25 10.45 8.81
N ARG A 94 23.36 10.36 9.56
CA ARG A 94 23.58 9.27 10.51
C ARG A 94 22.58 9.33 11.67
N LYS A 95 22.19 10.53 12.12
CA LYS A 95 21.21 10.71 13.18
C LYS A 95 19.83 10.21 12.76
N ARG A 96 19.42 10.47 11.51
CA ARG A 96 18.21 9.90 10.90
C ARG A 96 18.23 8.37 10.90
N VAL A 97 19.34 7.76 10.50
CA VAL A 97 19.50 6.29 10.54
C VAL A 97 19.44 5.76 11.97
N ASN A 98 20.08 6.44 12.94
CA ASN A 98 19.99 6.05 14.34
C ASN A 98 18.55 6.21 14.88
N ALA A 99 17.80 7.23 14.44
CA ALA A 99 16.38 7.39 14.75
C ALA A 99 15.56 6.21 14.24
N ALA A 100 15.83 5.74 13.02
CA ALA A 100 15.18 4.55 12.44
C ALA A 100 15.47 3.29 13.25
N MET A 101 16.72 3.08 13.67
CA MET A 101 17.10 1.97 14.52
C MET A 101 16.43 2.03 15.90
N LEU A 102 16.31 3.24 16.46
CA LEU A 102 15.64 3.49 17.73
C LEU A 102 14.13 3.26 17.64
N ALA A 103 13.48 3.73 16.58
CA ALA A 103 12.09 3.44 16.27
C ALA A 103 11.85 1.92 16.22
N GLY A 104 12.74 1.17 15.57
CA GLY A 104 12.67 -0.30 15.53
C GLY A 104 12.83 -0.95 16.91
N ALA A 105 13.75 -0.44 17.75
CA ALA A 105 13.93 -0.92 19.12
C ALA A 105 12.69 -0.64 20.00
N LEU A 106 12.10 0.54 19.88
CA LEU A 106 10.87 0.93 20.57
C LEU A 106 9.69 0.07 20.12
N LEU A 107 9.52 -0.13 18.82
CA LEU A 107 8.43 -0.93 18.28
C LEU A 107 8.51 -2.39 18.77
N ASN A 108 9.71 -2.98 18.73
CA ASN A 108 9.94 -4.32 19.27
C ASN A 108 9.73 -4.37 20.79
N ARG A 109 10.19 -3.36 21.54
CA ARG A 109 9.96 -3.28 22.99
C ARG A 109 8.48 -3.22 23.34
N GLY A 110 7.70 -2.40 22.63
CA GLY A 110 6.25 -2.31 22.81
C GLY A 110 5.57 -3.66 22.55
N SER A 111 5.94 -4.33 21.47
CA SER A 111 5.45 -5.68 21.14
C SER A 111 5.81 -6.72 22.20
N ASP A 112 7.05 -6.70 22.71
CA ASP A 112 7.52 -7.61 23.76
C ASP A 112 6.73 -7.42 25.06
N ILE A 113 6.52 -6.17 25.48
CA ILE A 113 5.74 -5.85 26.68
C ILE A 113 4.28 -6.28 26.52
N PHE A 114 3.67 -6.02 25.37
CA PHE A 114 2.30 -6.46 25.09
C PHE A 114 2.16 -7.98 25.18
N GLY A 115 3.13 -8.72 24.63
CA GLY A 115 3.21 -10.18 24.76
C GLY A 115 3.28 -10.65 26.22
N MET A 116 4.07 -9.98 27.06
CA MET A 116 4.12 -10.27 28.50
C MET A 116 2.77 -10.03 29.19
N ILE A 117 2.13 -8.89 28.94
CA ILE A 117 0.82 -8.54 29.52
C ILE A 117 -0.22 -9.58 29.15
N PHE A 118 -0.26 -10.00 27.89
CA PHE A 118 -1.13 -11.07 27.42
C PHE A 118 -0.91 -12.38 28.19
N HIS A 119 0.35 -12.81 28.35
CA HIS A 119 0.66 -14.03 29.10
C HIS A 119 0.29 -13.94 30.58
N MET A 120 0.35 -12.75 31.18
CA MET A 120 -0.12 -12.53 32.56
C MET A 120 -1.64 -12.70 32.64
N LYS A 121 -2.41 -12.07 31.74
CA LYS A 121 -3.87 -12.20 31.68
C LYS A 121 -4.31 -13.65 31.47
N GLN A 122 -3.63 -14.40 30.61
CA GLN A 122 -3.90 -15.84 30.39
C GLN A 122 -3.75 -16.70 31.65
N ARG A 123 -2.94 -16.25 32.62
CA ARG A 123 -2.75 -16.92 33.92
C ARG A 123 -3.73 -16.43 35.00
N GLY A 124 -4.71 -15.59 34.62
CA GLY A 124 -5.68 -15.02 35.54
C GLY A 124 -5.16 -13.84 36.35
N ILE A 125 -4.04 -13.23 35.96
CA ILE A 125 -3.57 -11.99 36.58
C ILE A 125 -4.38 -10.83 35.99
N GLU A 126 -5.10 -10.11 36.84
CA GLU A 126 -5.85 -8.92 36.44
C GLU A 126 -4.88 -7.76 36.14
N ILE A 127 -5.01 -7.18 34.95
CA ILE A 127 -4.26 -5.99 34.51
C ILE A 127 -5.27 -4.86 34.36
N THR A 128 -5.14 -3.83 35.20
CA THR A 128 -5.96 -2.61 35.13
C THR A 128 -5.47 -1.68 34.03
N GLU A 129 -6.32 -0.74 33.60
CA GLU A 129 -5.99 0.22 32.54
C GLU A 129 -4.78 1.12 32.88
N ASN A 130 -4.57 1.43 34.17
CA ASN A 130 -3.43 2.24 34.64
C ASN A 130 -2.18 1.40 34.99
N ASN A 131 -2.07 0.18 34.45
CA ASN A 131 -0.93 -0.68 34.69
C ASN A 131 0.34 -0.08 34.06
N GLU A 132 1.44 -0.03 34.82
CA GLU A 132 2.71 0.55 34.37
C GLU A 132 3.25 -0.11 33.08
N LEU A 133 3.02 -1.41 32.88
CA LEU A 133 3.42 -2.10 31.65
C LEU A 133 2.58 -1.68 30.45
N LEU A 134 1.27 -1.43 30.64
CA LEU A 134 0.43 -0.90 29.55
C LEU A 134 0.86 0.50 29.15
N LEU A 135 1.16 1.36 30.14
CA LEU A 135 1.64 2.72 29.90
C LEU A 135 3.00 2.73 29.19
N GLU A 136 3.94 1.86 29.60
CA GLU A 136 5.23 1.73 28.92
C GLU A 136 5.09 1.18 27.49
N CYS A 137 4.17 0.22 27.28
CA CYS A 137 3.86 -0.32 25.96
C CYS A 137 3.32 0.77 25.02
N GLU A 138 2.36 1.58 25.50
CA GLU A 138 1.83 2.72 24.77
C GLU A 138 2.90 3.75 24.44
N SER A 139 3.72 4.12 25.44
CA SER A 139 4.85 5.05 25.29
C SER A 139 5.82 4.59 24.19
N CYS A 140 6.17 3.31 24.18
CA CYS A 140 7.01 2.72 23.13
C CYS A 140 6.39 2.88 21.74
N PHE A 141 5.10 2.60 21.58
CA PHE A 141 4.43 2.72 20.28
C PHE A 141 4.28 4.17 19.82
N LEU A 142 3.99 5.10 20.74
CA LEU A 142 3.90 6.53 20.45
C LEU A 142 5.24 7.09 19.96
N GLU A 143 6.32 6.75 20.64
CA GLU A 143 7.64 7.24 20.25
C GLU A 143 8.17 6.56 18.99
N ALA A 144 7.87 5.26 18.80
CA ALA A 144 8.17 4.57 17.55
C ALA A 144 7.45 5.20 16.35
N LEU A 145 6.21 5.67 16.55
CA LEU A 145 5.46 6.40 15.51
C LEU A 145 6.11 7.74 15.17
N ASP A 146 6.53 8.51 16.17
CA ASP A 146 7.19 9.81 15.96
C ASP A 146 8.53 9.66 15.21
N LEU A 147 9.42 8.79 15.71
CA LEU A 147 10.70 8.53 15.07
C LEU A 147 10.54 7.79 13.72
N GLY A 148 9.47 7.00 13.57
CA GLY A 148 9.13 6.26 12.37
C GLY A 148 8.97 7.12 11.12
N GLN A 149 8.62 8.40 11.29
CA GLN A 149 8.52 9.39 10.20
C GLN A 149 9.85 9.64 9.47
N GLN A 150 10.97 9.30 10.12
CA GLN A 150 12.32 9.44 9.55
C GLN A 150 12.74 8.21 8.73
N VAL A 151 11.93 7.14 8.75
CA VAL A 151 12.26 5.87 8.13
C VAL A 151 11.76 5.83 6.70
N LEU A 152 12.68 5.53 5.80
CA LEU A 152 12.37 5.36 4.38
C LEU A 152 11.88 3.95 4.09
N HIS A 153 11.03 3.83 3.07
CA HIS A 153 10.77 2.57 2.40
C HIS A 153 12.09 1.96 1.89
N TYR A 154 12.15 0.64 1.68
CA TYR A 154 13.36 -0.03 1.19
C TYR A 154 13.86 0.48 -0.17
N SER A 155 13.01 1.18 -0.93
CA SER A 155 13.44 1.86 -2.17
C SER A 155 14.30 3.09 -1.91
N GLY A 156 14.23 3.69 -0.72
CA GLY A 156 14.87 4.96 -0.36
C GLY A 156 14.12 6.21 -0.83
N GLU A 157 12.98 6.08 -1.50
CA GLU A 157 12.31 7.21 -2.18
C GLU A 157 11.41 8.05 -1.24
N GLU A 158 10.71 7.39 -0.31
CA GLU A 158 9.70 8.04 0.54
C GLU A 158 9.53 7.27 1.86
N GLY A 159 9.14 7.99 2.92
CA GLY A 159 8.73 7.38 4.19
C GLY A 159 7.37 6.68 4.10
N LEU A 160 7.08 5.83 5.08
CA LEU A 160 5.81 5.10 5.17
C LEU A 160 5.18 5.29 6.55
N ASP A 161 4.94 6.54 6.91
CA ASP A 161 4.41 6.98 8.21
C ASP A 161 3.15 6.21 8.59
N GLU A 162 2.27 5.92 7.61
CA GLU A 162 1.04 5.17 7.81
C GLU A 162 1.24 3.76 8.35
N LEU A 163 2.38 3.11 8.08
CA LEU A 163 2.68 1.76 8.57
C LEU A 163 3.13 1.79 10.04
N TRP A 164 3.88 2.81 10.44
CA TRP A 164 4.37 2.97 11.81
C TRP A 164 3.23 3.20 12.82
N GLY A 165 2.10 3.77 12.37
CA GLY A 165 0.92 3.98 13.23
C GLY A 165 -0.01 2.77 13.38
N GLU A 166 0.13 1.72 12.55
CA GLU A 166 -0.81 0.58 12.58
C GLU A 166 -0.73 -0.24 13.88
N PRO A 167 0.46 -0.55 14.42
CA PRO A 167 0.57 -1.24 15.71
C PRO A 167 -0.05 -0.46 16.86
N LEU A 168 0.20 0.86 16.94
CA LEU A 168 -0.43 1.74 17.95
C LEU A 168 -1.95 1.76 17.80
N LYS A 169 -2.45 1.83 16.55
CA LYS A 169 -3.88 1.83 16.29
C LYS A 169 -4.54 0.53 16.73
N ILE A 170 -3.93 -0.62 16.41
CA ILE A 170 -4.40 -1.91 16.94
C ILE A 170 -4.30 -1.95 18.45
N PHE A 171 -3.27 -1.37 19.07
CA PHE A 171 -3.16 -1.37 20.52
C PHE A 171 -4.30 -0.58 21.21
N SER A 172 -4.69 0.57 20.64
CA SER A 172 -5.55 1.58 21.29
C SER A 172 -7.00 1.66 20.80
N THR A 173 -7.37 0.95 19.73
CA THR A 173 -8.71 1.04 19.11
C THR A 173 -9.35 -0.33 18.87
N PRO A 174 -10.69 -0.41 18.71
CA PRO A 174 -11.36 -1.65 18.31
C PRO A 174 -10.80 -2.22 17.01
N ILE A 175 -10.66 -3.54 16.92
CA ILE A 175 -10.13 -4.22 15.72
C ILE A 175 -10.98 -3.92 14.49
N ALA A 176 -12.29 -3.77 14.66
CA ALA A 176 -13.21 -3.39 13.58
C ALA A 176 -12.85 -2.04 12.93
N ASP A 177 -12.44 -1.04 13.73
CA ASP A 177 -12.06 0.28 13.22
C ASP A 177 -10.73 0.24 12.47
N TYR A 178 -9.81 -0.62 12.89
CA TYR A 178 -8.61 -0.91 12.11
C TYR A 178 -8.96 -1.52 10.76
N TYR A 179 -9.81 -2.55 10.70
CA TYR A 179 -10.21 -3.19 9.44
C TYR A 179 -10.89 -2.20 8.48
N LYS A 180 -11.77 -1.34 9.00
CA LYS A 180 -12.35 -0.22 8.23
C LYS A 180 -11.26 0.65 7.62
N SER A 181 -10.26 1.07 8.40
CA SER A 181 -9.16 1.88 7.87
C SER A 181 -8.26 1.15 6.90
N ARG A 182 -8.07 -0.17 7.09
CA ARG A 182 -7.34 -1.02 6.14
C ARG A 182 -8.05 -1.02 4.79
N TYR A 183 -9.37 -1.18 4.73
CA TYR A 183 -10.10 -1.16 3.47
C TYR A 183 -10.02 0.20 2.75
N ILE A 184 -10.10 1.31 3.50
CA ILE A 184 -9.88 2.66 2.94
C ILE A 184 -8.47 2.78 2.34
N LYS A 185 -7.43 2.34 3.07
CA LYS A 185 -6.04 2.37 2.57
C LYS A 185 -5.86 1.51 1.31
N ILE A 186 -6.51 0.34 1.25
CA ILE A 186 -6.52 -0.51 0.06
C ILE A 186 -7.16 0.23 -1.12
N ALA A 187 -8.33 0.83 -0.94
CA ALA A 187 -9.02 1.59 -2.00
C ALA A 187 -8.16 2.75 -2.51
N GLN A 188 -7.54 3.52 -1.61
CA GLN A 188 -6.60 4.60 -1.95
C GLN A 188 -5.41 4.08 -2.76
N THR A 189 -4.87 2.91 -2.40
CA THR A 189 -3.76 2.27 -3.12
C THR A 189 -4.20 1.79 -4.51
N MET A 190 -5.40 1.22 -4.65
CA MET A 190 -5.97 0.84 -5.94
C MET A 190 -6.15 2.07 -6.84
N SER A 191 -6.63 3.19 -6.28
CA SER A 191 -6.75 4.47 -6.99
C SER A 191 -5.40 5.02 -7.45
N ALA A 192 -4.37 4.95 -6.61
CA ALA A 192 -3.01 5.34 -6.99
C ALA A 192 -2.47 4.48 -8.15
N ILE A 193 -2.72 3.17 -8.14
CA ILE A 193 -2.37 2.27 -9.26
C ILE A 193 -3.08 2.70 -10.55
N ASP A 194 -4.39 2.93 -10.49
CA ASP A 194 -5.17 3.32 -11.66
C ASP A 194 -4.68 4.68 -12.21
N GLY A 195 -4.31 5.62 -11.34
CA GLY A 195 -3.71 6.90 -11.72
C GLY A 195 -2.35 6.76 -12.43
N ILE A 196 -1.47 5.89 -11.92
CA ILE A 196 -0.17 5.58 -12.55
C ILE A 196 -0.38 5.01 -13.95
N VAL A 197 -1.28 4.04 -14.08
CA VAL A 197 -1.58 3.37 -15.35
C VAL A 197 -2.20 4.36 -16.34
N ALA A 198 -3.18 5.16 -15.90
CA ALA A 198 -3.80 6.18 -16.75
C ALA A 198 -2.77 7.17 -17.30
N LYS A 199 -1.84 7.65 -16.45
CA LYS A 199 -0.76 8.54 -16.88
C LYS A 199 0.18 7.86 -17.87
N LEU A 200 0.61 6.64 -17.59
CA LEU A 200 1.47 5.90 -18.50
C LEU A 200 0.78 5.66 -19.84
N THR A 201 -0.48 5.24 -19.86
CA THR A 201 -1.25 5.06 -21.09
C THR A 201 -1.36 6.37 -21.87
N GLN A 202 -1.64 7.50 -21.21
CA GLN A 202 -1.64 8.82 -21.84
C GLN A 202 -0.30 9.15 -22.50
N VAL A 203 0.81 8.87 -21.81
CA VAL A 203 2.17 9.07 -22.32
C VAL A 203 2.46 8.19 -23.53
N LEU A 204 2.15 6.90 -23.41
CA LEU A 204 2.55 5.86 -24.36
C LEU A 204 1.71 5.89 -25.64
N LEU A 205 0.43 6.23 -25.56
CA LEU A 205 -0.46 6.36 -26.72
C LEU A 205 -0.08 7.52 -27.67
N THR A 206 0.86 8.38 -27.27
CA THR A 206 1.45 9.36 -28.20
C THR A 206 2.30 8.72 -29.32
N SER A 207 2.66 7.43 -29.19
CA SER A 207 3.44 6.73 -30.22
C SER A 207 2.95 5.28 -30.43
N PRO A 208 2.70 4.86 -31.68
CA PRO A 208 2.25 3.50 -32.00
C PRO A 208 3.18 2.38 -31.49
N VAL A 209 4.47 2.68 -31.27
CA VAL A 209 5.48 1.71 -30.82
C VAL A 209 5.21 1.13 -29.42
N TYR A 210 4.34 1.78 -28.64
CA TYR A 210 3.98 1.36 -27.29
C TYR A 210 2.60 0.72 -27.18
N LYS A 211 1.90 0.49 -28.31
CA LYS A 211 0.55 -0.08 -28.29
C LYS A 211 0.46 -1.37 -27.47
N ASP A 212 1.46 -2.23 -27.56
CA ASP A 212 1.47 -3.51 -26.84
C ASP A 212 1.76 -3.35 -25.34
N ALA A 213 2.30 -2.21 -24.89
CA ALA A 213 2.52 -1.93 -23.47
C ALA A 213 1.21 -1.68 -22.70
N GLU A 214 0.19 -1.14 -23.36
CA GLU A 214 -1.11 -0.82 -22.74
C GLU A 214 -1.79 -2.06 -22.15
N ALA A 215 -1.79 -3.16 -22.90
CA ALA A 215 -2.35 -4.44 -22.44
C ALA A 215 -1.55 -5.00 -21.25
N LEU A 216 -0.22 -4.85 -21.26
CA LEU A 216 0.65 -5.29 -20.17
C LEU A 216 0.46 -4.46 -18.90
N LEU A 217 0.30 -3.14 -19.04
CA LEU A 217 0.00 -2.23 -17.94
C LEU A 217 -1.35 -2.57 -17.30
N SER A 218 -2.39 -2.74 -18.12
CA SER A 218 -3.72 -3.10 -17.65
C SER A 218 -3.73 -4.44 -16.91
N LEU A 219 -3.00 -5.44 -17.45
CA LEU A 219 -2.85 -6.74 -16.81
C LEU A 219 -2.13 -6.63 -15.45
N PHE A 220 -1.01 -5.90 -15.39
CA PHE A 220 -0.27 -5.75 -14.14
C PHE A 220 -1.04 -4.94 -13.11
N ALA A 221 -1.82 -3.93 -13.53
CA ALA A 221 -2.69 -3.14 -12.66
C ALA A 221 -3.75 -4.02 -11.99
N LYS A 222 -4.44 -4.86 -12.78
CA LYS A 222 -5.42 -5.82 -12.25
C LYS A 222 -4.78 -6.77 -11.24
N ALA A 223 -3.63 -7.35 -11.58
CA ALA A 223 -2.93 -8.27 -10.69
C ALA A 223 -2.44 -7.59 -9.41
N SER A 224 -2.00 -6.32 -9.49
CA SER A 224 -1.59 -5.51 -8.34
C SER A 224 -2.76 -5.26 -7.39
N LYS A 225 -3.95 -4.93 -7.92
CA LYS A 225 -5.16 -4.73 -7.11
C LYS A 225 -5.58 -6.02 -6.38
N HIS A 226 -5.53 -7.17 -7.06
CA HIS A 226 -5.77 -8.46 -6.40
C HIS A 226 -4.74 -8.79 -5.31
N GLU A 227 -3.45 -8.50 -5.51
CA GLU A 227 -2.40 -8.74 -4.50
C GLU A 227 -2.58 -7.89 -3.23
N ILE A 228 -3.01 -6.63 -3.37
CA ILE A 228 -3.22 -5.72 -2.24
C ILE A 228 -4.31 -6.22 -1.31
N GLU A 229 -5.44 -6.68 -1.88
CA GLU A 229 -6.58 -7.11 -1.08
C GLU A 229 -6.40 -8.51 -0.49
N THR A 230 -5.67 -9.40 -1.17
CA THR A 230 -5.56 -10.82 -0.80
C THR A 230 -4.69 -11.02 0.45
N MET A 231 -5.22 -11.65 1.50
CA MET A 231 -4.44 -12.08 2.66
C MET A 231 -3.53 -13.26 2.31
N LYS A 232 -2.34 -13.35 2.91
CA LYS A 232 -1.41 -14.47 2.68
C LYS A 232 -1.93 -15.84 3.16
N THR A 233 -2.92 -15.84 4.05
CA THR A 233 -3.63 -17.03 4.52
C THR A 233 -4.77 -17.46 3.59
N ASP A 234 -5.20 -16.60 2.66
CA ASP A 234 -6.25 -16.91 1.69
C ASP A 234 -5.69 -17.86 0.60
N PRO A 235 -6.30 -19.05 0.36
CA PRO A 235 -5.88 -19.97 -0.70
C PRO A 235 -5.80 -19.34 -2.10
N ALA A 236 -6.56 -18.27 -2.36
CA ALA A 236 -6.48 -17.53 -3.62
C ALA A 236 -5.07 -16.99 -3.90
N ILE A 237 -4.21 -16.84 -2.88
CA ILE A 237 -2.84 -16.38 -3.03
C ILE A 237 -2.03 -17.23 -4.01
N PHE A 238 -2.32 -18.53 -4.14
CA PHE A 238 -1.63 -19.41 -5.09
C PHE A 238 -1.96 -19.12 -6.56
N ALA A 239 -3.03 -18.37 -6.83
CA ALA A 239 -3.34 -17.83 -8.16
C ALA A 239 -2.89 -16.36 -8.28
N VAL A 240 -3.21 -15.54 -7.27
CA VAL A 240 -2.94 -14.10 -7.26
C VAL A 240 -1.44 -13.81 -7.32
N TRP A 241 -0.63 -14.49 -6.51
CA TRP A 241 0.80 -14.21 -6.43
C TRP A 241 1.55 -14.53 -7.73
N PRO A 242 1.38 -15.71 -8.35
CA PRO A 242 1.98 -15.97 -9.66
C PRO A 242 1.52 -14.99 -10.74
N GLU A 243 0.25 -14.58 -10.76
CA GLU A 243 -0.26 -13.61 -11.73
C GLU A 243 0.42 -12.25 -11.57
N PHE A 244 0.53 -11.75 -10.34
CA PHE A 244 1.22 -10.51 -10.01
C PHE A 244 2.69 -10.52 -10.46
N VAL A 245 3.44 -11.56 -10.07
CA VAL A 245 4.86 -11.69 -10.43
C VAL A 245 5.05 -11.86 -11.94
N ALA A 246 4.25 -12.72 -12.58
CA ALA A 246 4.39 -13.00 -14.01
C ALA A 246 4.02 -11.81 -14.89
N SER A 247 2.94 -11.10 -14.58
CA SER A 247 2.53 -9.89 -15.30
C SER A 247 3.54 -8.76 -15.12
N GLY A 248 4.04 -8.55 -13.89
CA GLY A 248 5.11 -7.58 -13.62
C GLY A 248 6.40 -7.90 -14.39
N ASN A 249 6.78 -9.18 -14.50
CA ASN A 249 7.93 -9.61 -15.29
C ASN A 249 7.74 -9.39 -16.79
N LYS A 250 6.53 -9.61 -17.33
CA LYS A 250 6.22 -9.31 -18.73
C LYS A 250 6.34 -7.82 -19.01
N LEU A 251 5.78 -6.97 -18.13
CA LEU A 251 5.87 -5.52 -18.24
C LEU A 251 7.31 -5.02 -18.15
N TRP A 252 8.12 -5.57 -17.23
CA TRP A 252 9.54 -5.22 -17.10
C TRP A 252 10.36 -5.48 -18.37
N ARG A 253 10.09 -6.62 -19.02
CA ARG A 253 10.76 -7.08 -20.25
C ARG A 253 10.26 -6.38 -21.51
N PHE A 254 9.18 -5.60 -21.42
CA PHE A 254 8.70 -4.83 -22.55
C PHE A 254 9.82 -3.93 -23.10
N GLN A 255 9.88 -3.87 -24.42
CA GLN A 255 10.81 -3.01 -25.16
C GLN A 255 10.13 -2.57 -26.45
N ALA A 256 9.96 -1.27 -26.63
CA ALA A 256 9.49 -0.73 -27.91
C ALA A 256 10.47 -1.07 -29.05
N SER A 257 9.94 -1.49 -30.20
CA SER A 257 10.74 -1.85 -31.38
C SER A 257 11.21 -0.63 -32.17
N LEU A 258 12.49 -0.63 -32.56
CA LEU A 258 13.11 0.40 -33.40
C LEU A 258 12.61 0.39 -34.85
N VAL A 259 12.11 -0.75 -35.34
CA VAL A 259 11.77 -0.96 -36.75
C VAL A 259 10.57 -0.12 -37.20
N ALA A 260 9.77 0.40 -36.25
CA ALA A 260 8.50 1.05 -36.51
C ALA A 260 8.52 2.60 -36.43
N ALA A 261 9.62 3.24 -36.02
CA ALA A 261 9.58 4.67 -35.77
C ALA A 261 10.87 5.38 -36.18
N GLY A 262 10.74 6.41 -37.02
CA GLY A 262 11.71 7.51 -37.10
C GLY A 262 11.80 8.33 -35.80
N ALA A 263 11.60 7.70 -34.63
CA ALA A 263 11.83 8.28 -33.32
C ALA A 263 13.31 8.14 -32.96
N ALA A 264 13.89 9.19 -32.37
CA ALA A 264 15.24 9.12 -31.85
C ALA A 264 15.36 7.97 -30.83
N GLU A 265 16.38 7.12 -30.98
CA GLU A 265 16.65 5.96 -30.12
C GLU A 265 16.58 6.29 -28.62
N GLU A 266 17.01 7.50 -28.26
CA GLU A 266 17.00 8.02 -26.90
C GLU A 266 15.58 8.17 -26.32
N ARG A 267 14.61 8.61 -27.12
CA ARG A 267 13.22 8.73 -26.69
C ARG A 267 12.58 7.37 -26.41
N LEU A 268 12.92 6.36 -27.23
CA LEU A 268 12.46 5.00 -26.98
C LEU A 268 13.03 4.45 -25.67
N LYS A 269 14.32 4.74 -25.38
CA LYS A 269 14.96 4.40 -24.10
C LYS A 269 14.25 5.08 -22.93
N GLU A 270 14.00 6.39 -23.01
CA GLU A 270 13.27 7.14 -21.97
C GLU A 270 11.87 6.55 -21.70
N GLY A 271 11.07 6.28 -22.73
CA GLY A 271 9.74 5.70 -22.54
C GLY A 271 9.76 4.29 -21.94
N ASN A 272 10.75 3.46 -22.32
CA ASN A 272 10.93 2.13 -21.69
C ASN A 272 11.37 2.25 -20.22
N ILE A 273 12.13 3.29 -19.85
CA ILE A 273 12.48 3.58 -18.45
C ILE A 273 11.22 3.95 -17.66
N LEU A 274 10.37 4.85 -18.17
CA LEU A 274 9.12 5.24 -17.50
C LEU A 274 8.21 4.04 -17.22
N ILE A 275 8.07 3.11 -18.16
CA ILE A 275 7.30 1.86 -17.94
C ILE A 275 7.87 1.07 -16.76
N ARG A 276 9.19 0.89 -16.71
CA ARG A 276 9.87 0.13 -15.65
C ARG A 276 9.76 0.82 -14.29
N GLU A 277 9.82 2.14 -14.26
CA GLU A 277 9.66 2.94 -13.04
C GLU A 277 8.23 2.91 -12.53
N GLY A 278 7.24 3.07 -13.39
CA GLY A 278 5.83 2.94 -13.01
C GLY A 278 5.49 1.54 -12.51
N LYS A 279 6.04 0.50 -13.15
CA LYS A 279 5.97 -0.88 -12.66
C LYS A 279 6.52 -1.00 -11.24
N LYS A 280 7.72 -0.47 -10.97
CA LYS A 280 8.34 -0.50 -9.63
C LYS A 280 7.47 0.22 -8.60
N LEU A 281 6.98 1.41 -8.92
CA LEU A 281 6.13 2.18 -8.02
C LEU A 281 4.84 1.44 -7.69
N MET A 282 4.16 0.86 -8.69
CA MET A 282 2.97 0.03 -8.48
C MET A 282 3.27 -1.17 -7.58
N GLU A 283 4.43 -1.81 -7.75
CA GLU A 283 4.87 -2.92 -6.89
C GLU A 283 5.12 -2.48 -5.45
N TRP A 284 5.77 -1.34 -5.25
CA TRP A 284 6.05 -0.78 -3.91
C TRP A 284 4.77 -0.49 -3.15
N ILE A 285 3.84 0.26 -3.75
CA ILE A 285 2.57 0.59 -3.10
C ILE A 285 1.68 -0.65 -2.94
N ALA A 286 1.78 -1.64 -3.84
CA ALA A 286 1.03 -2.89 -3.71
C ALA A 286 1.51 -3.73 -2.50
N PHE A 287 2.82 -3.85 -2.31
CA PHE A 287 3.39 -4.55 -1.16
C PHE A 287 3.16 -3.81 0.15
N ALA A 288 3.35 -2.49 0.13
CA ALA A 288 3.12 -1.67 1.30
C ALA A 288 1.64 -1.58 1.65
N ARG A 289 0.72 -1.76 0.68
CA ARG A 289 -0.74 -1.56 0.80
C ARG A 289 -1.12 -0.18 1.31
N VAL A 290 -0.28 0.80 0.98
CA VAL A 290 -0.45 2.21 1.26
C VAL A 290 0.11 2.98 0.06
N PRO A 291 -0.49 4.11 -0.31
CA PRO A 291 0.04 4.94 -1.38
C PRO A 291 1.38 5.60 -0.97
N MET A 292 2.20 5.94 -1.97
CA MET A 292 3.41 6.74 -1.83
C MET A 292 3.21 8.07 -2.58
N PRO A 293 2.51 9.05 -1.98
CA PRO A 293 2.03 10.24 -2.70
C PRO A 293 3.16 11.10 -3.26
N LYS A 294 4.27 11.30 -2.54
CA LYS A 294 5.39 12.13 -3.02
C LYS A 294 6.11 11.45 -4.18
N THR A 295 6.38 10.15 -4.06
CA THR A 295 7.01 9.33 -5.11
C THR A 295 6.12 9.26 -6.34
N THR A 296 4.81 9.11 -6.13
CA THR A 296 3.82 9.11 -7.21
C THR A 296 3.81 10.45 -7.93
N ALA A 297 3.73 11.57 -7.21
CA ALA A 297 3.75 12.90 -7.81
C ALA A 297 5.04 13.16 -8.63
N SER A 298 6.20 12.77 -8.09
CA SER A 298 7.49 12.86 -8.81
C SER A 298 7.50 12.01 -10.08
N PHE A 299 6.96 10.80 -10.04
CA PHE A 299 6.82 9.93 -11.21
C PHE A 299 5.89 10.54 -12.27
N LEU A 300 4.73 11.07 -11.87
CA LEU A 300 3.79 11.72 -12.77
C LEU A 300 4.41 12.96 -13.44
N ALA A 301 5.22 13.74 -12.71
CA ALA A 301 5.95 14.88 -13.28
C ALA A 301 6.97 14.47 -14.35
N ARG A 302 7.66 13.34 -14.16
CA ARG A 302 8.57 12.78 -15.19
C ARG A 302 7.84 12.31 -16.43
N CYS A 303 6.66 11.74 -16.27
CA CYS A 303 5.76 11.41 -17.37
C CYS A 303 5.36 12.68 -18.17
N ASP A 304 5.04 13.76 -17.47
CA ASP A 304 4.71 15.05 -18.09
C ASP A 304 5.90 15.67 -18.83
N ALA A 305 7.11 15.60 -18.25
CA ALA A 305 8.32 16.07 -18.90
C ALA A 305 8.60 15.30 -20.21
N TYR A 306 8.36 14.00 -20.24
CA TYR A 306 8.47 13.19 -21.44
C TYR A 306 7.42 13.59 -22.51
N LEU A 307 6.18 13.85 -22.10
CA LEU A 307 5.12 14.35 -23.00
C LEU A 307 5.43 15.75 -23.55
N ALA A 308 6.03 16.64 -22.77
CA ALA A 308 6.41 17.96 -23.24
C ALA A 308 7.47 17.90 -24.35
N LYS A 309 8.44 16.97 -24.24
CA LYS A 309 9.38 16.66 -25.33
C LYS A 309 8.69 16.08 -26.58
N ALA A 310 7.44 15.62 -26.46
CA ALA A 310 6.69 14.99 -27.53
C ALA A 310 5.98 15.96 -28.49
N SER A 311 5.66 17.18 -28.05
CA SER A 311 4.86 18.15 -28.81
C SER A 311 5.53 19.54 -28.88
N PRO A 312 5.71 20.14 -30.06
CA PRO A 312 6.09 19.58 -31.36
C PRO A 312 7.50 20.08 -31.81
N VAL A 313 8.10 19.34 -32.75
CA VAL A 313 8.93 19.97 -33.79
C VAL A 313 8.06 21.06 -34.41
N ILE A 314 8.48 22.31 -34.19
CA ILE A 314 7.85 23.53 -34.67
C ILE A 314 7.56 23.37 -36.17
N ALA A 315 6.32 23.67 -36.55
CA ALA A 315 5.93 23.85 -37.94
C ALA A 315 6.90 24.82 -38.63
N ALA A 316 7.60 24.32 -39.66
CA ALA A 316 8.31 25.12 -40.64
C ALA A 316 7.80 24.71 -42.03
#